data_AF-A0A318Y224-F1
#
_entry.id   AF-A0A318Y224-F1
#
_cell.length_a   1.000
_cell.length_b   1.000
_cell.length_c   1.000
_cell.angle_alpha   90.00
_cell.angle_beta   90.00
_cell.angle_gamma   90.00
#
_symmetry.space_group_name_H-M   'P 1'
#
loop_
_entity.id
_entity.type
_entity.pdbx_description
1 polymer ?
#
loop_
_entity_poly.entity_id
_entity_poly.type
_entity_poly.pdbx_seq_one_letter_code
_entity_poly.pdbx_strand_id
1 'polypeptide(L)'
;MRLLLATITAGVLWLPQVLGRANTTTPNYTVDELWKLETTFWDNFLYPANVEQMEAINSTLFTPDVQGRVDITRVFNGSELNTEYIFGLFSDPDHVSLVGVPVDYSITQFIAQGNIASATTVVTFNATSFGNLLVPVTIDTWIMWDSDGRIMQYDATFRWFGFLLDTLVEALAESINGTTSQATASLTQILATTICATHDQYCTGANQQYDNNTACLDFLTTAIPLGKDYELGRNTLLCREVHEHMVQYDPALHCPHIGPTGGNYCVNDQTYAQKVHQKYFNQSWILGVPSTGDIWLGD
;
A
#
# COMPACT_ATOMS: atom_id res chain seq x y z
N MET A 1 -42.08 65.31 -12.93
CA MET A 1 -41.88 64.90 -11.53
C MET A 1 -42.66 63.61 -11.28
N ARG A 2 -42.02 62.45 -11.46
CA ARG A 2 -42.50 61.14 -11.01
C ARG A 2 -41.26 60.31 -10.62
N LEU A 3 -41.22 59.94 -9.34
CA LEU A 3 -40.15 59.19 -8.69
C LEU A 3 -40.00 57.79 -9.31
N LEU A 4 -38.75 57.37 -9.55
CA LEU A 4 -38.39 55.98 -9.75
C LEU A 4 -38.28 55.30 -8.38
N LEU A 5 -39.09 54.26 -8.14
CA LEU A 5 -38.89 53.31 -7.05
C LEU A 5 -37.81 52.30 -7.48
N ALA A 6 -36.71 52.25 -6.74
CA ALA A 6 -35.74 51.17 -6.83
C ALA A 6 -36.22 50.00 -5.98
N THR A 7 -36.45 48.86 -6.61
CA THR A 7 -36.72 47.58 -5.94
C THR A 7 -35.38 46.94 -5.54
N ILE A 8 -35.13 46.82 -4.24
CA ILE A 8 -34.01 46.05 -3.68
C ILE A 8 -34.43 44.58 -3.69
N THR A 9 -33.83 43.77 -4.56
CA THR A 9 -33.94 42.30 -4.52
C THR A 9 -32.97 41.78 -3.46
N ALA A 10 -33.49 41.17 -2.39
CA ALA A 10 -32.72 40.46 -1.40
C ALA A 10 -32.07 39.22 -2.03
N GLY A 11 -30.74 39.22 -2.16
CA GLY A 11 -29.97 38.04 -2.53
C GLY A 11 -29.99 37.03 -1.38
N VAL A 12 -30.60 35.88 -1.61
CA VAL A 12 -30.50 34.72 -0.71
C VAL A 12 -29.07 34.19 -0.83
N LEU A 13 -28.26 34.44 0.19
CA LEU A 13 -26.96 33.80 0.36
C LEU A 13 -27.18 32.31 0.62
N TRP A 14 -26.94 31.48 -0.40
CA TRP A 14 -26.74 30.05 -0.23
C TRP A 14 -25.44 29.83 0.54
N LEU A 15 -25.55 29.65 1.86
CA LEU A 15 -24.49 29.01 2.63
C LEU A 15 -24.40 27.56 2.14
N PRO A 16 -23.22 27.04 1.77
CA PRO A 16 -23.07 25.62 1.53
C PRO A 16 -23.44 24.91 2.83
N GLN A 17 -24.45 24.04 2.77
CA GLN A 17 -24.69 23.12 3.86
C GLN A 17 -23.46 22.24 3.96
N VAL A 18 -22.62 22.52 4.96
CA VAL A 18 -21.72 21.52 5.52
C VAL A 18 -22.64 20.44 6.05
N LEU A 19 -22.93 19.44 5.22
CA LEU A 19 -23.46 18.16 5.65
C LEU A 19 -22.42 17.62 6.62
N GLY A 20 -22.60 17.90 7.91
CA GLY A 20 -21.85 17.24 8.97
C GLY A 20 -21.95 15.75 8.72
N ARG A 21 -20.80 15.11 8.50
CA ARG A 21 -20.69 13.65 8.44
C ARG A 21 -21.49 13.09 9.61
N ALA A 22 -22.44 12.21 9.28
CA ALA A 22 -23.36 11.64 10.25
C ALA A 22 -22.56 11.06 11.42
N ASN A 23 -22.98 11.40 12.63
CA ASN A 23 -22.46 10.88 13.88
C ASN A 23 -22.84 9.39 14.00
N THR A 24 -22.18 8.51 13.24
CA THR A 24 -22.15 7.08 13.53
C THR A 24 -21.44 6.95 14.87
N THR A 25 -22.17 6.51 15.90
CA THR A 25 -21.57 6.13 17.19
C THR A 25 -20.34 5.28 16.93
N THR A 26 -19.16 5.80 17.28
CA THR A 26 -17.90 5.06 17.18
C THR A 26 -18.10 3.71 17.88
N PRO A 27 -17.87 2.58 17.18
CA PRO A 27 -18.04 1.28 17.80
C PRO A 27 -17.09 1.16 19.00
N ASN A 28 -17.55 0.46 20.03
CA ASN A 28 -16.76 0.27 21.23
C ASN A 28 -16.60 -1.22 21.46
N TYR A 29 -15.48 -1.73 20.98
CA TYR A 29 -15.07 -3.12 21.15
C TYR A 29 -14.34 -3.31 22.48
N THR A 30 -14.44 -4.52 23.01
CA THR A 30 -13.54 -5.01 24.05
C THR A 30 -12.15 -5.29 23.48
N VAL A 31 -11.15 -5.38 24.36
CA VAL A 31 -9.78 -5.76 23.96
C VAL A 31 -9.76 -7.14 23.28
N ASP A 32 -10.55 -8.10 23.78
CA ASP A 32 -10.64 -9.45 23.22
C ASP A 32 -11.26 -9.47 21.81
N GLU A 33 -12.27 -8.62 21.57
CA GLU A 33 -12.87 -8.48 20.24
C GLU A 33 -11.88 -7.84 19.24
N LEU A 34 -11.14 -6.80 19.65
CA LEU A 34 -10.11 -6.20 18.81
C LEU A 34 -8.94 -7.15 18.55
N TRP A 35 -8.55 -7.94 19.54
CA TRP A 35 -7.55 -8.99 19.35
C TRP A 35 -8.02 -10.03 18.32
N LYS A 36 -9.29 -10.43 18.36
CA LYS A 36 -9.87 -11.33 17.37
C LYS A 36 -9.90 -10.71 15.98
N LEU A 37 -10.23 -9.43 15.85
CA LEU A 37 -10.21 -8.72 14.58
C LEU A 37 -8.79 -8.59 14.00
N GLU A 38 -7.82 -8.23 14.84
CA GLU A 38 -6.39 -8.16 14.48
C GLU A 38 -5.88 -9.52 13.97
N THR A 39 -6.12 -10.59 14.73
CA THR A 39 -5.72 -11.95 14.32
C THR A 39 -6.46 -12.43 13.08
N THR A 40 -7.75 -12.10 12.92
CA THR A 40 -8.50 -12.41 11.69
C THR A 40 -7.85 -11.76 10.46
N PHE A 41 -7.37 -10.52 10.58
CA PHE A 41 -6.63 -9.87 9.49
C PHE A 41 -5.36 -10.65 9.16
N TRP A 42 -4.52 -10.97 10.16
CA TRP A 42 -3.27 -11.68 9.93
C TRP A 42 -3.47 -13.11 9.40
N ASP A 43 -4.47 -13.84 9.87
CA ASP A 43 -4.84 -15.17 9.35
C ASP A 43 -5.17 -15.11 7.86
N ASN A 44 -5.85 -14.05 7.40
CA ASN A 44 -6.17 -13.84 5.99
C ASN A 44 -5.03 -13.21 5.18
N PHE A 45 -4.03 -12.63 5.85
CA PHE A 45 -2.82 -12.11 5.20
C PHE A 45 -1.86 -13.24 4.81
N LEU A 46 -1.87 -14.36 5.54
CA LEU A 46 -1.03 -15.52 5.23
C LEU A 46 -1.41 -16.20 3.91
N TYR A 47 -0.41 -16.73 3.22
CA TYR A 47 -0.62 -17.64 2.10
C TYR A 47 -1.02 -19.05 2.61
N PRO A 48 -2.00 -19.74 2.00
CA PRO A 48 -2.74 -19.35 0.79
C PRO A 48 -4.07 -18.60 1.06
N ALA A 49 -4.38 -18.23 2.30
CA ALA A 49 -5.65 -17.56 2.62
C ALA A 49 -5.80 -16.20 1.92
N ASN A 50 -4.69 -15.49 1.71
CA ASN A 50 -4.64 -14.24 0.97
C ASN A 50 -5.07 -14.36 -0.49
N VAL A 51 -4.95 -15.54 -1.11
CA VAL A 51 -5.40 -15.78 -2.49
C VAL A 51 -6.91 -15.59 -2.59
N GLU A 52 -7.69 -16.14 -1.65
CA GLU A 52 -9.15 -16.00 -1.65
C GLU A 52 -9.57 -14.52 -1.47
N GLN A 53 -8.83 -13.77 -0.66
CA GLN A 53 -9.09 -12.35 -0.47
C GLN A 53 -8.80 -11.55 -1.74
N MET A 54 -7.69 -11.83 -2.41
CA MET A 54 -7.31 -11.19 -3.67
C MET A 54 -8.34 -11.49 -4.77
N GLU A 55 -8.78 -12.75 -4.92
CA GLU A 55 -9.76 -13.16 -5.94
C GLU A 55 -11.15 -12.54 -5.73
N ALA A 56 -11.47 -12.15 -4.50
CA ALA A 56 -12.72 -11.46 -4.20
C ALA A 56 -12.77 -10.02 -4.78
N ILE A 57 -11.63 -9.44 -5.16
CA ILE A 57 -11.42 -8.07 -5.65
C ILE A 57 -11.74 -7.00 -4.60
N ASN A 58 -12.91 -7.07 -3.97
CA ASN A 58 -13.31 -6.26 -2.83
C ASN A 58 -13.45 -7.17 -1.60
N SER A 59 -12.35 -7.38 -0.88
CA SER A 59 -12.36 -8.19 0.34
C SER A 59 -13.39 -7.68 1.34
N THR A 60 -14.17 -8.60 1.90
CA THR A 60 -15.15 -8.28 2.95
C THR A 60 -14.51 -7.85 4.26
N LEU A 61 -13.18 -7.95 4.39
CA LEU A 61 -12.42 -7.45 5.53
C LEU A 61 -12.31 -5.92 5.52
N PHE A 62 -12.52 -5.27 4.39
CA PHE A 62 -12.43 -3.82 4.24
C PHE A 62 -13.80 -3.16 4.10
N THR A 63 -13.94 -1.92 4.57
CA THR A 63 -15.06 -1.09 4.13
C THR A 63 -14.86 -0.66 2.67
N PRO A 64 -15.94 -0.35 1.92
CA PRO A 64 -15.82 0.09 0.54
C PRO A 64 -14.91 1.32 0.36
N ASP A 65 -14.88 2.21 1.36
CA ASP A 65 -14.15 3.48 1.40
C ASP A 65 -12.87 3.42 2.26
N VAL A 66 -12.33 2.22 2.51
CA VAL A 66 -11.13 2.03 3.34
C VAL A 66 -9.97 2.94 2.91
N GLN A 67 -9.24 3.46 3.89
CA GLN A 67 -8.03 4.25 3.68
C GLN A 67 -6.80 3.54 4.25
N GLY A 68 -5.91 3.10 3.36
CA GLY A 68 -4.67 2.43 3.74
C GLY A 68 -3.45 3.32 3.53
N ARG A 69 -2.49 3.26 4.44
CA ARG A 69 -1.16 3.85 4.24
C ARG A 69 -0.07 2.86 4.64
N VAL A 70 0.97 2.77 3.83
CA VAL A 70 2.16 1.97 4.13
C VAL A 70 3.39 2.88 3.97
N ASP A 71 4.22 2.93 5.01
CA ASP A 71 5.28 3.91 5.18
C ASP A 71 6.29 3.97 4.03
N ILE A 72 6.74 2.83 3.49
CA ILE A 72 7.74 2.77 2.41
C ILE A 72 7.13 2.91 1.00
N THR A 73 5.80 2.79 0.87
CA THR A 73 5.08 2.93 -0.40
C THR A 73 4.28 4.24 -0.45
N ARG A 74 2.94 4.16 -0.46
CA ARG A 74 1.97 5.24 -0.65
C ARG A 74 0.69 5.02 0.19
N VAL A 75 -0.38 5.65 -0.26
CA VAL A 75 -1.74 5.53 0.24
C VAL A 75 -2.61 4.77 -0.76
N PHE A 76 -3.62 4.06 -0.26
CA PHE A 76 -4.51 3.20 -1.01
C PHE A 76 -5.95 3.54 -0.66
N ASN A 77 -6.74 3.96 -1.65
CA ASN A 77 -8.11 4.40 -1.43
C ASN A 77 -9.11 3.40 -1.98
N GLY A 78 -10.04 2.96 -1.14
CA GLY A 78 -11.12 2.05 -1.50
C GLY A 78 -10.73 0.57 -1.43
N SER A 79 -11.75 -0.27 -1.32
CA SER A 79 -11.59 -1.70 -1.03
C SER A 79 -10.78 -2.45 -2.11
N GLU A 80 -10.98 -2.11 -3.39
CA GLU A 80 -10.28 -2.76 -4.51
C GLU A 80 -8.75 -2.61 -4.41
N LEU A 81 -8.24 -1.38 -4.38
CA LEU A 81 -6.80 -1.13 -4.24
C LEU A 81 -6.25 -1.72 -2.93
N ASN A 82 -6.96 -1.63 -1.81
CA ASN A 82 -6.46 -2.21 -0.56
C ASN A 82 -6.39 -3.74 -0.63
N THR A 83 -7.36 -4.38 -1.30
CA THR A 83 -7.38 -5.83 -1.49
C THR A 83 -6.20 -6.29 -2.33
N GLU A 84 -5.96 -5.63 -3.47
CA GLU A 84 -4.86 -5.98 -4.37
C GLU A 84 -3.48 -5.80 -3.73
N TYR A 85 -3.24 -4.70 -3.01
CA TYR A 85 -1.90 -4.43 -2.46
C TYR A 85 -1.61 -5.20 -1.18
N ILE A 86 -2.62 -5.44 -0.34
CA ILE A 86 -2.42 -6.15 0.92
C ILE A 86 -2.40 -7.67 0.70
N PHE A 87 -3.23 -8.19 -0.19
CA PHE A 87 -3.31 -9.64 -0.41
C PHE A 87 -2.60 -10.07 -1.69
N GLY A 88 -2.79 -9.35 -2.79
CA GLY A 88 -2.27 -9.72 -4.11
C GLY A 88 -0.75 -9.63 -4.25
N LEU A 89 -0.10 -8.68 -3.56
CA LEU A 89 1.37 -8.55 -3.57
C LEU A 89 2.09 -9.81 -3.06
N PHE A 90 1.40 -10.62 -2.23
CA PHE A 90 2.00 -11.78 -1.58
C PHE A 90 1.25 -13.08 -1.84
N SER A 91 0.46 -13.16 -2.91
CA SER A 91 -0.40 -14.31 -3.21
C SER A 91 0.19 -15.29 -4.22
N ASP A 92 1.30 -14.96 -4.88
CA ASP A 92 1.94 -15.81 -5.90
C ASP A 92 3.35 -16.27 -5.46
N PRO A 93 3.51 -17.53 -5.01
CA PRO A 93 4.81 -18.06 -4.61
C PRO A 93 5.71 -18.41 -5.79
N ASP A 94 5.17 -18.55 -7.00
CA ASP A 94 5.92 -18.95 -8.20
C ASP A 94 6.47 -17.74 -8.96
N HIS A 95 5.94 -16.54 -8.68
CA HIS A 95 6.38 -15.29 -9.27
C HIS A 95 7.54 -14.63 -8.51
N VAL A 96 8.37 -13.87 -9.22
CA VAL A 96 9.54 -13.23 -8.62
C VAL A 96 9.11 -12.10 -7.68
N SER A 97 9.57 -12.12 -6.43
CA SER A 97 9.28 -11.07 -5.44
C SER A 97 10.44 -10.88 -4.47
N LEU A 98 10.55 -9.67 -3.90
CA LEU A 98 11.61 -9.36 -2.93
C LEU A 98 11.55 -10.22 -1.66
N VAL A 99 10.37 -10.40 -1.09
CA VAL A 99 10.20 -11.11 0.19
C VAL A 99 9.46 -12.43 0.07
N GLY A 100 8.78 -12.70 -1.06
CA GLY A 100 7.95 -13.89 -1.22
C GLY A 100 6.61 -13.79 -0.49
N VAL A 101 6.13 -14.92 0.03
CA VAL A 101 4.78 -15.05 0.60
C VAL A 101 4.82 -15.17 2.13
N PRO A 102 3.89 -14.55 2.89
CA PRO A 102 3.82 -14.69 4.34
C PRO A 102 3.26 -16.07 4.69
N VAL A 103 3.93 -16.79 5.61
CA VAL A 103 3.58 -18.18 5.96
C VAL A 103 3.29 -18.39 7.44
N ASP A 104 3.71 -17.46 8.30
CA ASP A 104 3.46 -17.51 9.75
C ASP A 104 3.54 -16.10 10.33
N TYR A 105 2.95 -15.86 11.50
CA TYR A 105 3.07 -14.59 12.20
C TYR A 105 3.02 -14.73 13.72
N SER A 106 3.59 -13.73 14.41
CA SER A 106 3.52 -13.61 15.86
C SER A 106 3.34 -12.15 16.26
N ILE A 107 2.24 -11.84 16.95
CA ILE A 107 2.00 -10.51 17.52
C ILE A 107 2.79 -10.40 18.84
N THR A 108 3.74 -9.49 18.88
CA THR A 108 4.68 -9.32 20.01
C THR A 108 4.29 -8.17 20.94
N GLN A 109 3.53 -7.20 20.43
CA GLN A 109 3.01 -6.06 21.18
C GLN A 109 1.60 -5.78 20.68
N PHE A 110 0.68 -5.48 21.58
CA PHE A 110 -0.70 -5.18 21.24
C PHE A 110 -1.31 -4.22 22.27
N ILE A 111 -1.98 -3.20 21.78
CA ILE A 111 -2.81 -2.30 22.58
C ILE A 111 -4.09 -1.98 21.81
N ALA A 112 -5.21 -1.89 22.51
CA ALA A 112 -6.51 -1.72 21.91
C ALA A 112 -7.40 -0.81 22.76
N GLN A 113 -8.17 0.06 22.11
CA GLN A 113 -9.14 0.92 22.76
C GLN A 113 -10.21 1.38 21.75
N GLY A 114 -11.48 1.39 22.16
CA GLY A 114 -12.59 1.82 21.30
C GLY A 114 -12.75 0.90 20.10
N ASN A 115 -12.44 1.40 18.91
CA ASN A 115 -12.41 0.62 17.66
C ASN A 115 -11.04 0.63 16.98
N ILE A 116 -9.98 0.91 17.76
CA ILE A 116 -8.62 1.02 17.27
C ILE A 116 -7.76 -0.01 17.98
N ALA A 117 -6.88 -0.66 17.25
CA ALA A 117 -5.76 -1.41 17.80
C ALA A 117 -4.46 -0.96 17.16
N SER A 118 -3.38 -1.09 17.92
CA SER A 118 -2.03 -1.02 17.39
C SER A 118 -1.26 -2.26 17.81
N ALA A 119 -0.55 -2.84 16.86
CA ALA A 119 0.18 -4.07 17.05
C ALA A 119 1.59 -3.99 16.43
N THR A 120 2.50 -4.78 17.00
CA THR A 120 3.79 -5.11 16.39
C THR A 120 3.78 -6.59 16.06
N THR A 121 3.82 -6.90 14.78
CA THR A 121 3.74 -8.28 14.28
C THR A 121 5.02 -8.66 13.58
N VAL A 122 5.60 -9.79 13.98
CA VAL A 122 6.69 -10.44 13.24
C VAL A 122 6.06 -11.44 12.30
N VAL A 123 6.14 -11.19 11.00
CA VAL A 123 5.64 -12.08 9.95
C VAL A 123 6.81 -12.81 9.34
N THR A 124 6.73 -14.13 9.27
CA THR A 124 7.69 -14.96 8.54
C THR A 124 7.28 -15.00 7.08
N PHE A 125 8.13 -14.46 6.22
CA PHE A 125 7.99 -14.59 4.77
C PHE A 125 8.86 -15.72 4.24
N ASN A 126 8.35 -16.47 3.27
CA ASN A 126 9.11 -17.42 2.48
C ASN A 126 9.50 -16.77 1.15
N ALA A 127 10.75 -16.29 1.06
CA ALA A 127 11.32 -15.70 -0.14
C ALA A 127 11.65 -16.80 -1.17
N THR A 128 10.63 -17.26 -1.88
CA THR A 128 10.72 -18.35 -2.88
C THR A 128 11.76 -18.05 -3.97
N SER A 129 11.84 -16.79 -4.38
CA SER A 129 12.83 -16.26 -5.34
C SER A 129 14.29 -16.35 -4.86
N PHE A 130 14.50 -16.49 -3.55
CA PHE A 130 15.81 -16.56 -2.90
C PHE A 130 16.05 -17.95 -2.28
N GLY A 131 15.58 -19.00 -2.96
CA GLY A 131 15.85 -20.39 -2.55
C GLY A 131 15.03 -20.82 -1.33
N ASN A 132 13.82 -20.29 -1.17
CA ASN A 132 12.96 -20.49 0.01
C ASN A 132 13.60 -20.02 1.32
N LEU A 133 14.31 -18.89 1.26
CA LEU A 133 14.85 -18.25 2.46
C LEU A 133 13.69 -17.75 3.33
N LEU A 134 13.61 -18.23 4.57
CA LEU A 134 12.65 -17.73 5.54
C LEU A 134 13.18 -16.45 6.16
N VAL A 135 12.44 -15.35 6.01
CA VAL A 135 12.84 -14.03 6.47
C VAL A 135 11.78 -13.44 7.40
N PRO A 136 12.15 -13.10 8.65
CA PRO A 136 11.23 -12.41 9.55
C PRO A 136 11.16 -10.92 9.19
N VAL A 137 9.94 -10.42 8.98
CA VAL A 137 9.65 -9.02 8.70
C VAL A 137 8.81 -8.47 9.83
N THR A 138 9.23 -7.37 10.44
CA THR A 138 8.47 -6.72 11.52
C THR A 138 7.59 -5.61 10.95
N ILE A 139 6.28 -5.73 11.15
CA ILE A 139 5.28 -4.79 10.66
C ILE A 139 4.56 -4.19 11.87
N ASP A 140 4.55 -2.88 11.96
CA ASP A 140 3.70 -2.15 12.91
C ASP A 140 2.42 -1.73 12.24
N THR A 141 1.31 -1.89 12.94
CA THR A 141 0.00 -1.49 12.44
C THR A 141 -0.70 -0.58 13.45
N TRP A 142 -1.42 0.39 12.90
CA TRP A 142 -2.62 0.98 13.52
C TRP A 142 -3.78 0.59 12.63
N ILE A 143 -4.82 -0.04 13.19
CA ILE A 143 -5.99 -0.47 12.44
C ILE A 143 -7.24 0.03 13.15
N MET A 144 -8.21 0.53 12.39
CA MET A 144 -9.52 0.96 12.86
C MET A 144 -10.63 0.17 12.18
N TRP A 145 -11.61 -0.28 12.95
CA TRP A 145 -12.75 -1.05 12.46
C TRP A 145 -14.08 -0.31 12.54
N ASP A 146 -15.00 -0.61 11.64
CA ASP A 146 -16.40 -0.18 11.69
C ASP A 146 -17.22 -1.05 12.65
N SER A 147 -18.54 -0.86 12.71
CA SER A 147 -19.43 -1.65 13.56
C SER A 147 -19.62 -3.10 13.11
N ASP A 148 -19.26 -3.42 11.88
CA ASP A 148 -19.39 -4.75 11.27
C ASP A 148 -18.08 -5.54 11.37
N GLY A 149 -17.04 -4.97 11.99
CA GLY A 149 -15.72 -5.58 12.12
C GLY A 149 -14.88 -5.49 10.83
N ARG A 150 -15.19 -4.55 9.94
CA ARG A 150 -14.42 -4.28 8.72
C ARG A 150 -13.42 -3.16 8.96
N ILE A 151 -12.24 -3.29 8.40
CA ILE A 151 -11.18 -2.29 8.47
C ILE A 151 -11.60 -1.05 7.66
N MET A 152 -11.67 0.10 8.33
CA MET A 152 -11.99 1.40 7.73
C MET A 152 -10.74 2.20 7.38
N GLN A 153 -9.69 2.06 8.18
CA GLN A 153 -8.41 2.66 7.90
C GLN A 153 -7.29 1.91 8.60
N TYR A 154 -6.11 1.93 7.98
CA TYR A 154 -4.89 1.41 8.60
C TYR A 154 -3.67 2.25 8.23
N ASP A 155 -2.69 2.26 9.13
CA ASP A 155 -1.37 2.83 8.91
C ASP A 155 -0.34 1.77 9.28
N ALA A 156 0.47 1.36 8.31
CA ALA A 156 1.43 0.28 8.46
C ALA A 156 2.86 0.77 8.25
N THR A 157 3.79 0.24 9.06
CA THR A 157 5.22 0.54 8.97
C THR A 157 6.03 -0.74 8.90
N PHE A 158 6.84 -0.89 7.85
CA PHE A 158 7.81 -1.98 7.74
C PHE A 158 9.08 -1.59 8.49
N ARG A 159 9.26 -2.09 9.72
CA ARG A 159 10.44 -1.73 10.52
C ARG A 159 11.71 -2.26 9.86
N TRP A 160 12.71 -1.39 9.78
CA TRP A 160 14.07 -1.73 9.33
C TRP A 160 14.12 -2.33 7.92
N PHE A 161 13.23 -1.91 7.03
CA PHE A 161 13.19 -2.41 5.65
C PHE A 161 14.54 -2.30 4.92
N GLY A 162 15.34 -1.27 5.20
CA GLY A 162 16.70 -1.16 4.66
C GLY A 162 17.62 -2.30 5.09
N PHE A 163 17.55 -2.72 6.36
CA PHE A 163 18.34 -3.85 6.84
C PHE A 163 17.86 -5.18 6.25
N LEU A 164 16.54 -5.32 6.04
CA LEU A 164 15.97 -6.46 5.30
C LEU A 164 16.52 -6.52 3.87
N LEU A 165 16.53 -5.38 3.15
CA LEU A 165 17.06 -5.33 1.79
C LEU A 165 18.55 -5.67 1.73
N ASP A 166 19.36 -5.13 2.66
CA ASP A 166 20.78 -5.48 2.76
C ASP A 166 20.98 -6.98 2.97
N THR A 167 20.18 -7.60 3.86
CA THR A 167 20.22 -9.04 4.15
C THR A 167 19.91 -9.87 2.90
N LEU A 168 18.89 -9.49 2.12
CA LEU A 168 18.52 -10.19 0.87
C LEU A 168 19.62 -10.07 -0.19
N VAL A 169 20.23 -8.88 -0.32
CA VAL A 169 21.33 -8.66 -1.27
C VAL A 169 22.58 -9.44 -0.86
N GLU A 170 22.89 -9.52 0.43
CA GLU A 170 23.99 -10.34 0.96
C GLU A 170 23.76 -11.84 0.69
N ALA A 171 22.55 -12.35 0.95
CA ALA A 171 22.20 -13.74 0.64
C ALA A 171 22.34 -14.04 -0.86
N LEU A 172 21.91 -13.12 -1.73
CA LEU A 172 22.11 -13.25 -3.17
C LEU A 172 23.61 -13.24 -3.53
N ALA A 173 24.40 -12.36 -2.92
CA ALA A 173 25.85 -12.29 -3.15
C ALA A 173 26.55 -13.60 -2.79
N GLU A 174 26.17 -14.22 -1.67
CA GLU A 174 26.66 -15.54 -1.27
C GLU A 174 26.26 -16.61 -2.30
N SER A 175 25.00 -16.62 -2.73
CA SER A 175 24.48 -17.63 -3.67
C SER A 175 25.18 -17.61 -5.03
N ILE A 176 25.62 -16.44 -5.50
CA ILE A 176 26.35 -16.27 -6.76
C ILE A 176 27.87 -16.28 -6.57
N ASN A 177 28.37 -16.49 -5.35
CA ASN A 177 29.79 -16.39 -4.97
C ASN A 177 30.42 -15.08 -5.47
N GLY A 178 29.72 -13.97 -5.24
CA GLY A 178 30.06 -12.64 -5.74
C GLY A 178 30.12 -11.56 -4.65
N THR A 179 30.22 -10.32 -5.09
CA THR A 179 30.19 -9.12 -4.23
C THR A 179 28.77 -8.55 -4.14
N THR A 180 28.50 -7.74 -3.10
CA THR A 180 27.24 -6.98 -2.97
C THR A 180 26.92 -6.20 -4.24
N SER A 181 27.90 -5.55 -4.88
CA SER A 181 27.67 -4.81 -6.13
C SER A 181 27.23 -5.71 -7.29
N GLN A 182 27.78 -6.93 -7.39
CA GLN A 182 27.36 -7.89 -8.41
C GLN A 182 25.96 -8.44 -8.11
N ALA A 183 25.64 -8.67 -6.83
CA ALA A 183 24.30 -9.07 -6.40
C ALA A 183 23.26 -7.99 -6.69
N THR A 184 23.54 -6.71 -6.36
CA THR A 184 22.65 -5.59 -6.68
C THR A 184 22.42 -5.44 -8.18
N ALA A 185 23.46 -5.58 -9.01
CA ALA A 185 23.31 -5.56 -10.46
C ALA A 185 22.47 -6.75 -10.97
N SER A 186 22.68 -7.93 -10.41
CA SER A 186 21.91 -9.14 -10.74
C SER A 186 20.44 -8.99 -10.35
N LEU A 187 20.17 -8.49 -9.14
CA LEU A 187 18.82 -8.19 -8.67
C LEU A 187 18.12 -7.18 -9.60
N THR A 188 18.82 -6.08 -9.95
CA THR A 188 18.30 -5.08 -10.90
C THR A 188 17.89 -5.73 -12.22
N GLN A 189 18.73 -6.62 -12.76
CA GLN A 189 18.42 -7.31 -14.00
C GLN A 189 17.24 -8.28 -13.86
N ILE A 190 17.18 -9.04 -12.76
CA ILE A 190 16.08 -9.99 -12.49
C ILE A 190 14.74 -9.25 -12.40
N LEU A 191 14.69 -8.17 -11.62
CA LEU A 191 13.47 -7.38 -11.46
C LEU A 191 13.05 -6.75 -12.78
N ALA A 192 13.97 -6.11 -13.51
CA ALA A 192 13.66 -5.50 -14.81
C ALA A 192 13.15 -6.54 -15.82
N THR A 193 13.79 -7.72 -15.87
CA THR A 193 13.36 -8.80 -16.78
C THR A 193 11.97 -9.30 -16.43
N THR A 194 11.66 -9.46 -15.15
CA THR A 194 10.35 -9.89 -14.66
C THR A 194 9.28 -8.87 -15.02
N ILE A 195 9.50 -7.59 -14.69
CA ILE A 195 8.55 -6.51 -15.01
C ILE A 195 8.31 -6.42 -16.52
N CYS A 196 9.35 -6.55 -17.35
CA CYS A 196 9.18 -6.52 -18.81
C CYS A 196 8.42 -7.75 -19.33
N ALA A 197 8.58 -8.92 -18.71
CA ALA A 197 7.78 -10.10 -19.05
C ALA A 197 6.30 -9.89 -18.68
N THR A 198 6.02 -9.39 -17.48
CA THR A 198 4.66 -9.02 -17.03
C THR A 198 4.04 -7.99 -17.98
N HIS A 199 4.80 -6.95 -18.36
CA HIS A 199 4.38 -5.97 -19.35
C HIS A 199 4.02 -6.61 -20.70
N ASP A 200 4.92 -7.41 -21.27
CA ASP A 200 4.70 -8.00 -22.59
C ASP A 200 3.50 -8.97 -22.61
N GLN A 201 3.21 -9.60 -21.47
CA GLN A 201 2.08 -10.51 -21.32
C GLN A 201 0.74 -9.78 -21.16
N TYR A 202 0.67 -8.73 -20.35
CA TYR A 202 -0.61 -8.13 -19.92
C TYR A 202 -0.84 -6.69 -20.41
N CYS A 203 0.23 -5.92 -20.62
CA CYS A 203 0.18 -4.52 -21.02
C CYS A 203 0.21 -4.37 -22.54
N THR A 204 -0.88 -4.77 -23.19
CA THR A 204 -1.03 -4.72 -24.65
C THR A 204 -2.08 -3.73 -25.11
N GLY A 205 -2.07 -3.38 -26.40
CA GLY A 205 -3.09 -2.51 -26.99
C GLY A 205 -3.10 -1.11 -26.36
N ALA A 206 -4.23 -0.71 -25.77
CA ALA A 206 -4.37 0.59 -25.10
C ALA A 206 -3.53 0.69 -23.81
N ASN A 207 -3.15 -0.44 -23.22
CA ASN A 207 -2.37 -0.51 -21.99
C ASN A 207 -0.86 -0.63 -22.25
N GLN A 208 -0.42 -0.64 -23.51
CA GLN A 208 1.00 -0.70 -23.88
C GLN A 208 1.78 0.47 -23.27
N GLN A 209 2.86 0.17 -22.54
CA GLN A 209 3.71 1.19 -21.90
C GLN A 209 5.06 1.38 -22.59
N TYR A 210 5.58 0.30 -23.17
CA TYR A 210 6.86 0.27 -23.87
C TYR A 210 6.66 -0.20 -25.31
N ASP A 211 7.42 0.36 -26.25
CA ASP A 211 7.35 -0.05 -27.65
C ASP A 211 7.74 -1.52 -27.87
N ASN A 212 8.66 -2.02 -27.04
CA ASN A 212 9.14 -3.40 -27.05
C ASN A 212 9.94 -3.71 -25.76
N ASN A 213 10.27 -4.99 -25.58
CA ASN A 213 11.03 -5.50 -24.45
C ASN A 213 12.38 -4.79 -24.23
N THR A 214 13.11 -4.47 -25.31
CA THR A 214 14.40 -3.76 -25.22
C THR A 214 14.21 -2.36 -24.64
N ALA A 215 13.21 -1.61 -25.11
CA ALA A 215 12.90 -0.29 -24.55
C ALA A 215 12.49 -0.37 -23.07
N CYS A 216 11.78 -1.43 -22.68
CA CYS A 216 11.46 -1.70 -21.28
C CYS A 216 12.72 -1.93 -20.43
N LEU A 217 13.59 -2.85 -20.84
CA LEU A 217 14.84 -3.15 -20.15
C LEU A 217 15.76 -1.93 -20.05
N ASP A 218 15.93 -1.20 -21.14
CA ASP A 218 16.76 0.00 -21.18
C ASP A 218 16.25 1.04 -20.17
N PHE A 219 14.95 1.29 -20.13
CA PHE A 219 14.37 2.22 -19.18
C PHE A 219 14.58 1.75 -17.72
N LEU A 220 14.21 0.50 -17.41
CA LEU A 220 14.24 -0.03 -16.04
C LEU A 220 15.66 -0.21 -15.48
N THR A 221 16.66 -0.39 -16.33
CA THR A 221 18.05 -0.61 -15.90
C THR A 221 18.94 0.63 -16.01
N THR A 222 18.57 1.64 -16.81
CA THR A 222 19.44 2.80 -17.07
C THR A 222 18.80 4.16 -16.80
N ALA A 223 17.49 4.30 -16.93
CA ALA A 223 16.82 5.60 -16.84
C ALA A 223 16.30 5.92 -15.42
N ILE A 224 16.08 4.90 -14.61
CA ILE A 224 15.62 5.02 -13.22
C ILE A 224 16.59 4.29 -12.26
N PRO A 225 16.69 4.74 -11.00
CA PRO A 225 17.47 4.00 -10.00
C PRO A 225 16.75 2.74 -9.55
N LEU A 226 17.49 1.78 -8.99
CA LEU A 226 16.91 0.64 -8.25
C LEU A 226 15.92 1.16 -7.19
N GLY A 227 16.33 2.16 -6.42
CA GLY A 227 15.58 2.76 -5.33
C GLY A 227 16.21 2.45 -3.98
N LYS A 228 15.93 3.30 -3.00
CA LYS A 228 16.29 3.06 -1.59
C LYS A 228 15.13 2.40 -0.84
N ASP A 229 15.41 1.98 0.38
CA ASP A 229 14.50 1.32 1.31
C ASP A 229 13.21 2.09 1.62
N TYR A 230 13.22 3.42 1.52
CA TYR A 230 12.02 4.27 1.70
C TYR A 230 11.37 4.71 0.37
N GLU A 231 11.82 4.19 -0.78
CA GLU A 231 11.49 4.67 -2.13
C GLU A 231 10.64 3.68 -2.95
N LEU A 232 9.90 2.78 -2.31
CA LEU A 232 8.94 1.88 -2.97
C LEU A 232 7.65 2.62 -3.41
N GLY A 233 7.52 3.91 -3.10
CA GLY A 233 6.50 4.82 -3.64
C GLY A 233 7.09 5.95 -4.49
N ARG A 234 8.28 5.77 -5.08
CA ARG A 234 9.01 6.78 -5.86
C ARG A 234 9.25 6.29 -7.29
N ASN A 235 9.83 7.13 -8.14
CA ASN A 235 10.20 6.72 -9.49
C ASN A 235 11.45 5.81 -9.48
N THR A 236 11.25 4.55 -9.11
CA THR A 236 12.30 3.55 -8.89
C THR A 236 11.91 2.20 -9.49
N LEU A 237 12.88 1.30 -9.64
CA LEU A 237 12.63 -0.08 -10.04
C LEU A 237 11.90 -0.86 -8.94
N LEU A 238 12.27 -0.65 -7.67
CA LEU A 238 11.61 -1.29 -6.51
C LEU A 238 10.12 -0.91 -6.42
N CYS A 239 9.74 0.32 -6.74
CA CYS A 239 8.32 0.67 -6.83
C CYS A 239 7.62 -0.17 -7.91
N ARG A 240 8.22 -0.30 -9.10
CA ARG A 240 7.63 -1.07 -10.20
C ARG A 240 7.57 -2.56 -9.92
N GLU A 241 8.52 -3.09 -9.16
CA GLU A 241 8.48 -4.47 -8.64
C GLU A 241 7.27 -4.69 -7.75
N VAL A 242 6.92 -3.75 -6.87
CA VAL A 242 5.69 -3.87 -6.07
C VAL A 242 4.45 -3.89 -6.97
N HIS A 243 4.40 -3.01 -7.96
CA HIS A 243 3.19 -2.81 -8.77
C HIS A 243 2.94 -3.89 -9.84
N GLU A 244 3.98 -4.60 -10.28
CA GLU A 244 3.86 -5.56 -11.37
C GLU A 244 3.02 -6.79 -11.00
N HIS A 245 3.04 -7.21 -9.72
CA HIS A 245 2.24 -8.32 -9.20
C HIS A 245 0.74 -8.14 -9.45
N MET A 246 0.26 -6.89 -9.47
CA MET A 246 -1.16 -6.57 -9.63
C MET A 246 -1.61 -6.42 -11.09
N VAL A 247 -0.66 -6.38 -12.03
CA VAL A 247 -0.96 -6.14 -13.46
C VAL A 247 -1.88 -7.21 -14.05
N GLN A 248 -1.76 -8.46 -13.60
CA GLN A 248 -2.62 -9.54 -14.09
C GLN A 248 -4.10 -9.41 -13.68
N TYR A 249 -4.40 -8.67 -12.61
CA TYR A 249 -5.76 -8.52 -12.07
C TYR A 249 -6.50 -7.35 -12.72
N ASP A 250 -5.85 -6.19 -12.83
CA ASP A 250 -6.35 -5.03 -13.59
C ASP A 250 -5.23 -4.37 -14.42
N PRO A 251 -5.00 -4.85 -15.66
CA PRO A 251 -3.99 -4.26 -16.53
C PRO A 251 -4.26 -2.78 -16.85
N ALA A 252 -5.53 -2.33 -16.91
CA ALA A 252 -5.84 -0.96 -17.27
C ALA A 252 -5.41 0.02 -16.17
N LEU A 253 -5.56 -0.38 -14.91
CA LEU A 253 -5.11 0.39 -13.76
C LEU A 253 -3.60 0.28 -13.53
N HIS A 254 -3.04 -0.94 -13.62
CA HIS A 254 -1.67 -1.20 -13.13
C HIS A 254 -0.57 -1.09 -14.17
N CYS A 255 -0.86 -1.27 -15.47
CA CYS A 255 0.16 -1.10 -16.50
C CYS A 255 0.84 0.28 -16.45
N PRO A 256 0.12 1.41 -16.31
CA PRO A 256 0.76 2.72 -16.13
C PRO A 256 1.77 2.79 -14.98
N HIS A 257 1.56 2.04 -13.90
CA HIS A 257 2.44 2.04 -12.72
C HIS A 257 3.82 1.43 -13.03
N ILE A 258 3.86 0.38 -13.85
CA ILE A 258 5.12 -0.27 -14.26
C ILE A 258 5.78 0.40 -15.47
N GLY A 259 5.08 1.33 -16.15
CA GLY A 259 5.56 2.05 -17.32
C GLY A 259 6.46 3.26 -17.02
N PRO A 260 6.91 4.01 -18.06
CA PRO A 260 7.76 5.19 -17.90
C PRO A 260 7.13 6.33 -17.11
N THR A 261 5.81 6.49 -17.19
CA THR A 261 5.08 7.55 -16.48
C THR A 261 4.93 7.27 -14.99
N GLY A 262 5.01 5.99 -14.59
CA GLY A 262 4.76 5.52 -13.22
C GLY A 262 3.31 5.65 -12.78
N GLY A 263 2.38 6.08 -13.65
CA GLY A 263 0.93 6.15 -13.38
C GLY A 263 0.55 6.90 -12.10
N ASN A 264 1.32 7.94 -11.71
CA ASN A 264 1.19 8.68 -10.44
C ASN A 264 1.51 7.90 -9.15
N TYR A 265 1.92 6.63 -9.25
CA TYR A 265 2.37 5.83 -8.12
C TYR A 265 3.91 5.71 -8.07
N CYS A 266 4.55 5.37 -9.18
CA CYS A 266 6.01 5.34 -9.25
C CYS A 266 6.58 6.67 -9.74
N VAL A 267 6.33 7.74 -8.99
CA VAL A 267 6.71 9.13 -9.32
C VAL A 267 7.40 9.87 -8.16
N ASN A 268 8.11 10.95 -8.46
CA ASN A 268 8.83 11.78 -7.47
C ASN A 268 8.06 13.07 -7.15
N ASP A 269 6.84 12.93 -6.64
CA ASP A 269 5.87 14.00 -6.41
C ASP A 269 5.76 14.46 -4.93
N GLN A 270 6.52 13.87 -4.02
CA GLN A 270 6.48 14.21 -2.60
C GLN A 270 7.87 14.45 -2.02
N THR A 271 8.00 15.55 -1.28
CA THR A 271 9.13 15.82 -0.38
C THR A 271 8.96 15.09 0.95
N TYR A 272 10.05 14.99 1.73
CA TYR A 272 9.99 14.48 3.10
C TYR A 272 8.96 15.23 3.95
N ALA A 273 8.96 16.56 3.90
CA ALA A 273 8.03 17.39 4.67
C ALA A 273 6.57 17.13 4.27
N GLN A 274 6.26 16.99 2.97
CA GLN A 274 4.91 16.64 2.52
C GLN A 274 4.48 15.25 3.01
N LYS A 275 5.41 14.26 3.02
CA LYS A 275 5.11 12.92 3.52
C LYS A 275 4.80 12.93 5.02
N VAL A 276 5.62 13.59 5.82
CA VAL A 276 5.40 13.75 7.27
C VAL A 276 4.12 14.54 7.56
N HIS A 277 3.82 15.55 6.76
CA HIS A 277 2.65 16.40 6.95
C HIS A 277 1.38 15.95 6.21
N GLN A 278 1.39 14.74 5.64
CA GLN A 278 0.26 14.25 4.86
C GLN A 278 -0.96 14.03 5.76
N LYS A 279 -1.99 14.84 5.55
CA LYS A 279 -3.32 14.66 6.12
C LYS A 279 -4.13 13.72 5.24
N TYR A 280 -4.32 12.50 5.69
CA TYR A 280 -4.86 11.44 4.85
C TYR A 280 -6.14 10.82 5.42
N PHE A 281 -6.11 10.46 6.70
CA PHE A 281 -7.20 9.70 7.32
C PHE A 281 -8.42 10.56 7.63
N ASN A 282 -9.60 10.02 7.32
CA ASN A 282 -10.88 10.66 7.57
C ASN A 282 -11.32 10.56 9.04
N GLN A 283 -10.84 9.55 9.78
CA GLN A 283 -11.12 9.39 11.20
C GLN A 283 -9.86 9.62 12.02
N SER A 284 -10.06 10.21 13.21
CA SER A 284 -8.97 10.53 14.12
C SER A 284 -8.41 9.26 14.76
N TRP A 285 -7.09 9.17 14.84
CA TRP A 285 -6.40 8.15 15.64
C TRP A 285 -6.36 8.51 17.14
N ILE A 286 -6.78 9.72 17.51
CA ILE A 286 -6.70 10.24 18.87
C ILE A 286 -8.05 10.08 19.57
N LEU A 287 -8.17 9.05 20.39
CA LEU A 287 -9.40 8.77 21.14
C LEU A 287 -9.61 9.77 22.28
N GLY A 288 -10.86 10.20 22.47
CA GLY A 288 -11.27 11.06 23.59
C GLY A 288 -10.86 12.53 23.45
N VAL A 289 -10.24 12.93 22.35
CA VAL A 289 -9.94 14.32 22.02
C VAL A 289 -10.93 14.81 20.95
N PRO A 290 -11.56 15.99 21.10
CA PRO A 290 -12.45 16.52 20.07
C PRO A 290 -11.73 16.63 18.72
N SER A 291 -12.43 16.32 17.62
CA SER A 291 -11.87 16.37 16.26
C SER A 291 -11.31 17.74 15.88
N THR A 292 -11.82 18.84 16.47
CA THR A 292 -11.25 20.19 16.31
C THR A 292 -9.81 20.33 16.83
N GLY A 293 -9.34 19.37 17.63
CA GLY A 293 -7.97 19.29 18.13
C GLY A 293 -7.06 18.37 17.30
N ASP A 294 -7.61 17.58 16.38
CA ASP A 294 -6.82 16.73 15.48
C ASP A 294 -6.58 17.44 14.15
N ILE A 295 -5.39 18.01 14.01
CA ILE A 295 -4.97 18.73 12.80
C ILE A 295 -4.58 17.81 11.64
N TRP A 296 -4.61 16.48 11.84
CA TRP A 296 -4.11 15.47 10.89
C TRP A 296 -5.21 14.77 10.09
N LEU A 297 -6.47 15.15 10.28
CA LEU A 297 -7.58 14.67 9.48
C LEU A 297 -7.44 15.14 8.02
N GLY A 298 -7.71 14.22 7.09
CA GLY A 298 -7.81 14.52 5.66
C GLY A 298 -8.85 15.61 5.39
N ASP A 299 -8.59 16.44 4.37
CA ASP A 299 -9.49 17.50 3.92
C ASP A 299 -10.71 16.94 3.16
#